data_AF-A0A7X9JFG1-F1
#
_entry.id   AF-A0A7X9JFG1-F1
#
_cell.length_a   1.000
_cell.length_b   1.000
_cell.length_c   1.000
_cell.angle_alpha   90.00
_cell.angle_beta   90.00
_cell.angle_gamma   90.00
#
_symmetry.space_group_name_H-M   'P 1'
#
loop_
_entity.id
_entity.type
_entity.pdbx_description
1 polymer ?
#
loop_
_entity_poly.entity_id
_entity_poly.type
_entity_poly.pdbx_seq_one_letter_code
_entity_poly.pdbx_strand_id
1 'polypeptide(L)'
;MSDSKAKATLSRGRQSWCVIFRHPVCLGPDGKQKLRVRRGLGTPEKEQAQVLVNQLNEILSDPALWNLSSREAISKNYDEKIVAAFYDPMLPAAFDPWSIREEFIPLPGGKDPSDGYARVLFVGTTGAGKTTIVRQLLGTDPERERFPSISAAKTTICDIEIVLDEGPLRAVVTFIPRDRVRQYISECVLAAVVTKLEGGTERDVTRRFLEHSELRFRLSYILGNPTFLERSMTDEIEDEDEYSIPDSSNHQELGENEREELLNTLRAYFRSIDQLEEKAKDVMGKMASELGIRIGQTTKEDREVLQELVEDHLANMDEFHQLVDAILDDVESRFNFLSDGGISKGKDGWPIKWTHQDSDRSAFIKLVNRFSSNYAPNFGRLLTPLVEGIRVAGPFMPDWHNDTVPKMVIMDGEGIGHTADSTSSLSTSITSKFRMADAIILADNAAQPMQAGPGAVLQSLVISGHESKLLLAFTHFDEVKGDNLHGNAAKKDHVIGSFDNAVHAIGKSFGREAESALRNL
;
A
#
# COMPACT_ATOMS: atom_id res chain seq x y z
N MET A 1 -0.71 40.17 3.36
CA MET A 1 -0.32 38.92 4.05
C MET A 1 0.96 39.22 4.78
N SER A 2 0.92 39.46 6.09
CA SER A 2 2.12 39.70 6.88
C SER A 2 2.96 38.43 6.91
N ASP A 3 4.26 38.53 6.62
CA ASP A 3 5.24 37.49 6.89
C ASP A 3 5.13 37.04 8.35
N SER A 4 4.35 35.99 8.59
CA SER A 4 4.35 35.30 9.87
C SER A 4 5.74 34.68 10.01
N LYS A 5 6.54 35.22 10.93
CA LYS A 5 7.85 34.64 11.27
C LYS A 5 7.67 33.13 11.49
N ALA A 6 8.42 32.32 10.75
CA ALA A 6 8.40 30.87 10.93
C ALA A 6 8.71 30.58 12.41
N LYS A 7 7.76 29.94 13.10
CA LYS A 7 7.86 29.65 14.53
C LYS A 7 7.58 28.18 14.77
N ALA A 8 8.44 27.57 15.58
CA ALA A 8 8.26 26.23 16.08
C ALA A 8 7.40 26.21 17.35
N THR A 9 6.49 25.23 17.42
CA THR A 9 5.60 25.01 18.56
C THR A 9 5.72 23.58 19.09
N LEU A 10 5.39 23.41 20.36
CA LEU A 10 5.30 22.08 20.99
C LEU A 10 3.96 21.43 20.66
N SER A 11 4.01 20.14 20.37
CA SER A 11 2.85 19.27 20.24
C SER A 11 3.08 18.00 21.04
N ARG A 12 2.03 17.48 21.68
CA ARG A 12 2.11 16.25 22.46
C ARG A 12 1.93 15.05 21.53
N GLY A 13 2.93 14.18 21.43
CA GLY A 13 2.78 12.85 20.83
C GLY A 13 2.37 11.80 21.87
N ARG A 14 2.15 10.55 21.44
CA ARG A 14 1.76 9.45 22.34
C ARG A 14 2.78 9.19 23.47
N GLN A 15 4.07 9.05 23.12
CA GLN A 15 5.13 8.69 24.08
C GLN A 15 6.11 9.82 24.38
N SER A 16 6.23 10.80 23.50
CA SER A 16 7.16 11.92 23.66
C SER A 16 6.61 13.21 23.04
N TRP A 17 7.19 14.34 23.41
CA TRP A 17 6.88 15.63 22.78
C TRP A 17 7.41 15.67 21.36
N CYS A 18 6.69 16.38 20.50
CA CYS A 18 7.06 16.67 19.13
C CYS A 18 7.22 18.19 18.95
N VAL A 19 8.08 18.58 18.01
CA VAL A 19 8.15 19.94 17.51
C VAL A 19 7.44 20.03 16.16
N ILE A 20 6.69 21.12 15.96
CA ILE A 20 5.98 21.41 14.71
C ILE A 20 6.37 22.79 14.21
N PHE A 21 6.68 22.91 12.92
CA PHE A 21 6.93 24.19 12.27
C PHE A 21 6.67 24.10 10.75
N ARG A 22 6.56 25.26 10.09
CA ARG A 22 6.54 25.36 8.64
C ARG A 22 7.97 25.69 8.17
N HIS A 23 8.54 24.84 7.33
CA HIS A 23 9.92 24.98 6.88
C HIS A 23 10.04 26.18 5.91
N PRO A 24 10.98 27.11 6.13
CA PRO A 24 11.01 28.37 5.38
C PRO A 24 11.39 28.20 3.90
N VAL A 25 12.12 27.13 3.56
CA VAL A 25 12.66 26.91 2.19
C VAL A 25 11.97 25.76 1.45
N CYS A 26 11.46 24.76 2.17
CA CYS A 26 10.93 23.56 1.56
C CYS A 26 9.44 23.75 1.31
N LEU A 27 8.98 23.33 0.13
CA LEU A 27 7.57 23.36 -0.24
C LEU A 27 6.93 22.01 0.12
N GLY A 28 5.63 22.06 0.42
CA GLY A 28 4.81 20.87 0.59
C GLY A 28 4.57 20.14 -0.75
N PRO A 29 3.88 18.98 -0.70
CA PRO A 29 3.57 18.19 -1.90
C PRO A 29 2.79 18.96 -2.97
N ASP A 30 1.98 19.94 -2.56
CA ASP A 30 1.18 20.80 -3.44
C ASP A 30 2.01 21.86 -4.20
N GLY A 31 3.28 22.05 -3.84
CA GLY A 31 4.16 23.10 -4.36
C GLY A 31 3.73 24.53 -4.03
N LYS A 32 2.62 24.72 -3.31
CA LYS A 32 2.05 26.03 -2.96
C LYS A 32 2.44 26.42 -1.53
N GLN A 33 2.32 25.49 -0.58
CA GLN A 33 2.52 25.77 0.83
C GLN A 33 3.96 25.48 1.28
N LYS A 34 4.36 26.09 2.40
CA LYS A 34 5.58 25.69 3.12
C LYS A 34 5.38 24.32 3.76
N LEU A 35 6.40 23.47 3.65
CA LEU A 35 6.41 22.12 4.18
C LEU A 35 6.15 22.15 5.69
N ARG A 36 5.11 21.48 6.16
CA ARG A 36 4.84 21.30 7.59
C ARG A 36 5.72 20.15 8.10
N VAL A 37 6.67 20.46 8.97
CA VAL A 37 7.55 19.47 9.59
C VAL A 37 7.04 19.18 11.00
N ARG A 38 6.83 17.89 11.30
CA ARG A 38 6.56 17.39 12.66
C ARG A 38 7.60 16.33 13.01
N ARG A 39 8.39 16.56 14.05
CA ARG A 39 9.48 15.68 14.48
C ARG A 39 9.37 15.35 15.97
N GLY A 40 9.53 14.08 16.33
CA GLY A 40 9.63 13.65 17.73
C GLY A 40 10.91 14.15 18.38
N LEU A 41 10.81 14.65 19.61
CA LEU A 41 11.95 15.14 20.40
C LEU A 41 12.52 14.04 21.31
N GLY A 42 11.84 12.90 21.44
CA GLY A 42 12.31 11.75 22.21
C GLY A 42 12.42 12.00 23.70
N THR A 43 11.67 12.97 24.24
CA THR A 43 11.56 13.24 25.68
C THR A 43 10.09 13.37 26.08
N PRO A 44 9.64 12.76 27.19
CA PRO A 44 8.31 12.97 27.74
C PRO A 44 8.23 14.26 28.59
N GLU A 45 9.38 14.85 28.95
CA GLU A 45 9.46 16.03 29.81
C GLU A 45 9.25 17.31 29.00
N LYS A 46 8.26 18.11 29.41
CA LYS A 46 7.85 19.31 28.67
C LYS A 46 8.93 20.39 28.70
N GLU A 47 9.62 20.54 29.82
CA GLU A 47 10.66 21.53 30.03
C GLU A 47 11.85 21.27 29.11
N GLN A 48 12.31 20.01 29.04
CA GLN A 48 13.36 19.60 28.11
C GLN A 48 12.93 19.80 26.65
N ALA A 49 11.70 19.42 26.30
CA ALA A 49 11.16 19.62 24.97
C ALA A 49 11.13 21.11 24.59
N GLN A 50 10.79 22.00 25.53
CA GLN A 50 10.75 23.44 25.29
C GLN A 50 12.15 24.01 25.00
N VAL A 51 13.20 23.50 25.65
CA VAL A 51 14.59 23.91 25.34
C VAL A 51 14.94 23.60 23.89
N LEU A 52 14.57 22.42 23.40
CA LEU A 52 14.79 22.02 22.01
C LEU A 52 13.98 22.88 21.02
N VAL A 53 12.74 23.23 21.36
CA VAL A 53 11.93 24.15 20.54
C VAL A 53 12.52 25.56 20.50
N ASN A 54 13.11 26.02 21.60
CA ASN A 54 13.78 27.33 21.62
C ASN A 54 14.99 27.35 20.69
N GLN A 55 15.81 26.30 20.71
CA GLN A 55 16.93 26.12 19.78
C GLN A 55 16.47 26.17 18.31
N LEU A 56 15.39 25.48 17.96
CA LEU A 56 14.87 25.52 16.59
C LEU A 56 14.35 26.92 16.21
N ASN A 57 13.73 27.64 17.14
CA ASN A 57 13.26 29.00 16.89
C ASN A 57 14.42 29.98 16.63
N GLU A 58 15.61 29.75 17.22
CA GLU A 58 16.81 30.52 16.85
C GLU A 58 17.19 30.29 15.39
N ILE A 59 17.23 29.02 14.94
CA ILE A 59 17.51 28.67 13.54
C ILE A 59 16.46 29.28 12.59
N LEU A 60 15.17 29.20 12.96
CA LEU A 60 14.07 29.77 12.18
C LEU A 60 14.08 31.31 12.15
N SER A 61 14.80 31.96 13.05
CA SER A 61 14.91 33.42 13.09
C SER A 61 16.03 33.99 12.22
N ASP A 62 16.98 33.15 11.79
CA ASP A 62 18.15 33.56 11.02
C ASP A 62 18.16 32.95 9.60
N PRO A 63 17.78 33.73 8.57
CA PRO A 63 17.81 33.29 7.17
C PRO A 63 19.19 32.85 6.66
N ALA A 64 20.29 33.33 7.26
CA ALA A 64 21.63 32.91 6.86
C ALA A 64 21.90 31.42 7.17
N LEU A 65 21.08 30.82 8.05
CA LEU A 65 21.17 29.41 8.41
C LEU A 65 20.33 28.52 7.49
N TRP A 66 19.48 29.07 6.62
CA TRP A 66 18.54 28.28 5.81
C TRP A 66 19.16 27.68 4.54
N ASN A 67 20.37 27.13 4.65
CA ASN A 67 21.06 26.43 3.57
C ASN A 67 21.81 25.20 4.11
N LEU A 68 21.96 24.18 3.27
CA LEU A 68 22.60 22.92 3.66
C LEU A 68 24.05 23.08 4.13
N SER A 69 24.79 24.08 3.62
CA SER A 69 26.18 24.34 4.04
C SER A 69 26.32 24.76 5.50
N SER A 70 25.28 25.35 6.09
CA SER A 70 25.28 25.75 7.51
C SER A 70 25.13 24.56 8.48
N ARG A 71 24.73 23.37 7.99
CA ARG A 71 24.44 22.19 8.83
C ARG A 71 25.60 21.80 9.75
N GLU A 72 26.84 21.79 9.22
CA GLU A 72 28.02 21.38 9.99
C GLU A 72 28.47 22.43 11.03
N ALA A 73 28.22 23.70 10.77
CA ALA A 73 28.50 24.75 11.74
C ALA A 73 27.50 24.72 12.92
N ILE A 74 26.24 24.44 12.62
CA ILE A 74 25.13 24.40 13.59
C ILE A 74 25.16 23.13 14.44
N SER A 75 25.58 21.99 13.89
CA SER A 75 25.72 20.73 14.65
C SER A 75 26.68 20.82 15.84
N LYS A 76 27.51 21.86 15.92
CA LYS A 76 28.40 22.13 17.07
C LYS A 76 27.69 22.81 18.25
N ASN A 77 26.63 23.58 17.97
CA ASN A 77 26.00 24.47 18.94
C ASN A 77 24.56 24.07 19.28
N TYR A 78 23.95 23.20 18.48
CA TYR A 78 22.55 22.80 18.61
C TYR A 78 22.42 21.28 18.75
N ASP A 79 21.33 20.85 19.39
CA ASP A 79 21.03 19.43 19.56
C ASP A 79 20.84 18.75 18.19
N GLU A 80 21.41 17.56 18.03
CA GLU A 80 21.36 16.79 16.79
C GLU A 80 19.93 16.59 16.29
N LYS A 81 18.95 16.42 17.19
CA LYS A 81 17.54 16.24 16.82
C LYS A 81 16.97 17.48 16.16
N ILE A 82 17.38 18.67 16.61
CA ILE A 82 16.93 19.95 16.05
C ILE A 82 17.59 20.21 14.71
N VAL A 83 18.89 19.94 14.60
CA VAL A 83 19.61 20.02 13.33
C VAL A 83 18.99 19.07 12.31
N ALA A 84 18.70 17.83 12.70
CA ALA A 84 18.07 16.84 11.84
C ALA A 84 16.63 17.27 11.46
N ALA A 85 15.83 17.77 12.40
CA ALA A 85 14.48 18.26 12.14
C ALA A 85 14.44 19.37 11.08
N PHE A 86 15.42 20.28 11.08
CA PHE A 86 15.49 21.38 10.13
C PHE A 86 16.09 20.97 8.78
N TYR A 87 17.23 20.26 8.77
CA TYR A 87 17.99 20.03 7.53
C TYR A 87 17.64 18.75 6.79
N ASP A 88 17.07 17.73 7.44
CA ASP A 88 16.74 16.49 6.72
C ASP A 88 15.69 16.70 5.61
N PRO A 89 14.66 17.54 5.76
CA PRO A 89 13.73 17.86 4.67
C PRO A 89 14.36 18.58 3.48
N MET A 90 15.56 19.13 3.62
CA MET A 90 16.30 19.74 2.52
C MET A 90 17.12 18.72 1.72
N LEU A 91 17.29 17.50 2.23
CA LEU A 91 18.03 16.44 1.55
C LEU A 91 17.10 15.65 0.63
N PRO A 92 17.58 15.20 -0.54
CA PRO A 92 16.84 14.25 -1.34
C PRO A 92 16.59 12.97 -0.53
N ALA A 93 15.33 12.57 -0.39
CA ALA A 93 14.99 11.27 0.15
C ALA A 93 15.38 10.21 -0.90
N ALA A 94 16.61 9.70 -0.84
CA ALA A 94 17.01 8.51 -1.57
C ALA A 94 16.39 7.28 -0.85
N PHE A 95 15.07 7.12 -0.98
CA PHE A 95 14.37 5.93 -0.53
C PHE A 95 14.18 5.01 -1.72
N ASP A 96 14.99 3.96 -1.78
CA ASP A 96 14.87 2.89 -2.77
C ASP A 96 14.56 1.57 -2.06
N PRO A 97 13.27 1.21 -1.92
CA PRO A 97 12.84 -0.04 -1.27
C PRO A 97 13.47 -1.27 -1.93
N TRP A 98 13.65 -1.26 -3.25
CA TRP A 98 14.20 -2.39 -3.97
C TRP A 98 15.65 -2.63 -3.57
N SER A 99 16.48 -1.58 -3.57
CA SER A 99 17.88 -1.67 -3.13
C SER A 99 18.00 -2.13 -1.67
N ILE A 100 17.10 -1.68 -0.79
CA ILE A 100 17.05 -2.13 0.61
C ILE A 100 16.79 -3.64 0.71
N ARG A 101 15.87 -4.19 -0.09
CA ARG A 101 15.61 -5.63 -0.12
C ARG A 101 16.77 -6.41 -0.74
N GLU A 102 17.38 -5.87 -1.79
CA GLU A 102 18.54 -6.44 -2.48
C GLU A 102 19.79 -6.54 -1.58
N GLU A 103 19.99 -5.57 -0.69
CA GLU A 103 21.10 -5.61 0.28
C GLU A 103 20.94 -6.77 1.29
N PHE A 104 19.71 -7.11 1.69
CA PHE A 104 19.45 -8.10 2.74
C PHE A 104 19.24 -9.53 2.19
N ILE A 105 18.41 -9.67 1.15
CA ILE A 105 18.21 -10.92 0.41
C ILE A 105 18.44 -10.59 -1.06
N PRO A 106 19.66 -10.73 -1.58
CA PRO A 106 19.94 -10.52 -3.00
C PRO A 106 19.07 -11.45 -3.86
N LEU A 107 18.51 -10.92 -4.95
CA LEU A 107 17.77 -11.74 -5.90
C LEU A 107 18.74 -12.59 -6.73
N PRO A 108 18.74 -13.94 -6.61
CA PRO A 108 19.53 -14.78 -7.49
C PRO A 108 18.99 -14.76 -8.92
N GLY A 109 19.74 -15.29 -9.86
CA GLY A 109 19.51 -15.20 -11.29
C GLY A 109 19.93 -13.84 -11.88
N GLY A 110 19.88 -13.71 -13.20
CA GLY A 110 20.13 -12.46 -13.94
C GLY A 110 21.60 -11.98 -13.98
N LYS A 111 22.26 -11.77 -12.84
CA LYS A 111 23.65 -11.27 -12.76
C LYS A 111 24.69 -12.39 -12.88
N ASP A 112 24.38 -13.58 -12.37
CA ASP A 112 25.23 -14.75 -12.44
C ASP A 112 24.47 -15.92 -13.10
N PRO A 113 24.67 -16.16 -14.41
CA PRO A 113 24.02 -17.27 -15.11
C PRO A 113 24.40 -18.66 -14.56
N SER A 114 25.41 -18.75 -13.69
CA SER A 114 25.90 -20.02 -13.15
C SER A 114 25.22 -20.44 -11.84
N ASP A 115 24.43 -19.57 -11.20
CA ASP A 115 23.72 -19.91 -9.96
C ASP A 115 22.53 -20.88 -10.19
N GLY A 116 22.05 -20.97 -11.43
CA GLY A 116 21.00 -21.88 -11.88
C GLY A 116 19.58 -21.43 -11.53
N TYR A 117 19.38 -20.18 -11.11
CA TYR A 117 18.06 -19.65 -10.76
C TYR A 117 17.32 -19.09 -11.98
N ALA A 118 16.03 -19.39 -12.07
CA ALA A 118 15.11 -18.75 -13.01
C ALA A 118 14.20 -17.73 -12.30
N ARG A 119 14.13 -16.51 -12.83
CA ARG A 119 13.22 -15.45 -12.36
C ARG A 119 11.89 -15.50 -13.11
N VAL A 120 10.82 -15.81 -12.41
CA VAL A 120 9.48 -15.99 -12.96
C VAL A 120 8.58 -14.83 -12.53
N LEU A 121 8.12 -14.04 -13.50
CA LEU A 121 7.20 -12.93 -13.26
C LEU A 121 5.76 -13.38 -13.48
N PHE A 122 4.89 -13.14 -12.51
CA PHE A 122 3.45 -13.34 -12.66
C PHE A 122 2.76 -12.04 -13.07
N VAL A 123 1.98 -12.10 -14.14
CA VAL A 123 1.16 -10.99 -14.65
C VAL A 123 -0.26 -11.46 -14.94
N GLY A 124 -1.23 -10.56 -14.85
CA GLY A 124 -2.65 -10.90 -14.99
C GLY A 124 -3.54 -9.93 -14.21
N THR A 125 -4.82 -9.89 -14.56
CA THR A 125 -5.80 -9.02 -13.89
C THR A 125 -6.04 -9.44 -12.43
N THR A 126 -6.68 -8.56 -11.65
CA THR A 126 -7.17 -8.95 -10.31
C THR A 126 -8.17 -10.10 -10.47
N GLY A 127 -8.10 -11.11 -9.59
CA GLY A 127 -8.99 -12.27 -9.66
C GLY A 127 -8.61 -13.33 -10.72
N ALA A 128 -7.60 -13.10 -11.56
CA ALA A 128 -7.15 -14.09 -12.56
C ALA A 128 -6.46 -15.35 -11.98
N GLY A 129 -6.38 -15.49 -10.66
CA GLY A 129 -5.80 -16.66 -9.99
C GLY A 129 -4.26 -16.67 -9.89
N LYS A 130 -3.57 -15.53 -10.13
CA LYS A 130 -2.10 -15.41 -9.98
C LYS A 130 -1.59 -15.98 -8.66
N THR A 131 -2.08 -15.40 -7.55
CA THR A 131 -1.65 -15.77 -6.21
C THR A 131 -2.03 -17.21 -5.85
N THR A 132 -3.11 -17.74 -6.42
CA THR A 132 -3.47 -19.16 -6.30
C THR A 132 -2.43 -20.07 -6.92
N ILE A 133 -1.94 -19.75 -8.13
CA ILE A 133 -0.84 -20.49 -8.76
C ILE A 133 0.43 -20.37 -7.93
N VAL A 134 0.75 -19.17 -7.43
CA VAL A 134 1.92 -18.95 -6.56
C VAL A 134 1.84 -19.84 -5.32
N ARG A 135 0.71 -19.89 -4.60
CA ARG A 135 0.53 -20.76 -3.43
C ARG A 135 0.73 -22.24 -3.75
N GLN A 136 0.24 -22.69 -4.91
CA GLN A 136 0.46 -24.06 -5.39
C GLN A 136 1.94 -24.35 -5.62
N LEU A 137 2.72 -23.39 -6.15
CA LEU A 137 4.17 -23.53 -6.33
C LEU A 137 4.96 -23.48 -5.02
N LEU A 138 4.48 -22.76 -4.01
CA LEU A 138 5.13 -22.69 -2.70
C LEU A 138 4.82 -23.89 -1.80
N GLY A 139 3.82 -24.69 -2.17
CA GLY A 139 3.27 -25.73 -1.30
C GLY A 139 2.65 -25.17 -0.03
N THR A 140 2.03 -23.99 -0.10
CA THR A 140 1.39 -23.40 1.07
C THR A 140 0.02 -23.99 1.27
N ASP A 141 -0.23 -24.53 2.45
CA ASP A 141 -1.50 -25.15 2.80
C ASP A 141 -2.66 -24.14 2.68
N PRO A 142 -3.73 -24.46 1.92
CA PRO A 142 -4.85 -23.56 1.68
C PRO A 142 -5.54 -23.10 2.97
N GLU A 143 -5.64 -23.99 3.97
CA GLU A 143 -6.35 -23.78 5.24
C GLU A 143 -5.43 -23.24 6.34
N ARG A 144 -4.19 -23.73 6.42
CA ARG A 144 -3.27 -23.43 7.53
C ARG A 144 -2.31 -22.28 7.24
N GLU A 145 -1.99 -22.02 5.97
CA GLU A 145 -0.97 -21.07 5.56
C GLU A 145 -1.52 -20.03 4.58
N ARG A 146 -2.02 -18.90 5.11
CA ARG A 146 -2.56 -17.78 4.31
C ARG A 146 -1.49 -16.91 3.61
N PHE A 147 -0.41 -17.50 3.10
CA PHE A 147 0.70 -16.79 2.46
C PHE A 147 0.98 -17.28 1.02
N PRO A 148 1.13 -16.37 0.04
CA PRO A 148 0.58 -15.02 0.06
C PRO A 148 -0.95 -15.07 0.15
N SER A 149 -1.59 -14.01 0.66
CA SER A 149 -3.04 -14.05 0.91
C SER A 149 -3.87 -13.94 -0.39
N ILE A 150 -4.97 -14.69 -0.45
CA ILE A 150 -5.93 -14.72 -1.57
C ILE A 150 -7.28 -14.13 -1.13
N SER A 151 -7.99 -13.47 -2.04
CA SER A 151 -9.37 -12.99 -1.88
C SER A 151 -9.94 -12.61 -3.24
N ALA A 152 -11.28 -12.59 -3.34
CA ALA A 152 -12.00 -12.03 -4.48
C ALA A 152 -11.77 -10.51 -4.63
N ALA A 153 -11.41 -9.81 -3.54
CA ALA A 153 -10.98 -8.41 -3.55
C ALA A 153 -9.49 -8.27 -3.91
N LYS A 154 -9.04 -7.04 -4.24
CA LYS A 154 -7.63 -6.72 -4.52
C LYS A 154 -6.73 -7.07 -3.31
N THR A 155 -6.01 -8.21 -3.36
CA THR A 155 -5.12 -8.71 -2.29
C THR A 155 -3.68 -8.27 -2.42
N THR A 156 -3.09 -8.43 -3.61
CA THR A 156 -1.68 -8.07 -3.87
C THR A 156 -1.61 -6.57 -4.14
N ILE A 157 -1.40 -5.79 -3.08
CA ILE A 157 -1.23 -4.32 -3.13
C ILE A 157 0.24 -3.88 -3.09
N CYS A 158 1.17 -4.82 -2.92
CA CYS A 158 2.60 -4.58 -2.93
C CYS A 158 3.32 -5.71 -3.67
N ASP A 159 4.57 -5.46 -4.07
CA ASP A 159 5.37 -6.47 -4.74
C ASP A 159 5.84 -7.55 -3.75
N ILE A 160 5.63 -8.82 -4.10
CA ILE A 160 6.10 -9.97 -3.33
C ILE A 160 7.11 -10.76 -4.16
N GLU A 161 8.33 -10.83 -3.66
CA GLU A 161 9.43 -11.61 -4.23
C GLU A 161 9.70 -12.83 -3.35
N ILE A 162 9.69 -14.03 -3.91
CA ILE A 162 9.90 -15.27 -3.16
C ILE A 162 11.04 -16.05 -3.79
N VAL A 163 12.12 -16.19 -3.04
CA VAL A 163 13.30 -16.96 -3.44
C VAL A 163 13.16 -18.37 -2.87
N LEU A 164 13.01 -19.36 -3.75
CA LEU A 164 13.02 -20.77 -3.37
C LEU A 164 14.48 -21.18 -3.15
N ASP A 165 14.88 -21.31 -1.90
CA ASP A 165 16.28 -21.48 -1.50
C ASP A 165 16.41 -22.57 -0.45
N GLU A 166 17.51 -23.31 -0.51
CA GLU A 166 17.87 -24.27 0.54
C GLU A 166 18.46 -23.49 1.72
N GLY A 167 17.77 -23.46 2.86
CA GLY A 167 18.27 -22.74 4.03
C GLY A 167 17.20 -22.31 5.01
N PRO A 168 17.55 -21.43 5.97
CA PRO A 168 16.57 -20.87 6.89
C PRO A 168 15.60 -19.94 6.17
N LEU A 169 14.39 -19.83 6.72
CA LEU A 169 13.40 -18.88 6.26
C LEU A 169 13.86 -17.47 6.62
N ARG A 170 13.85 -16.55 5.65
CA ARG A 170 14.27 -15.16 5.82
C ARG A 170 13.25 -14.24 5.18
N ALA A 171 12.99 -13.11 5.82
CA ALA A 171 12.11 -12.07 5.30
C ALA A 171 12.78 -10.70 5.39
N VAL A 172 12.54 -9.87 4.38
CA VAL A 172 12.71 -8.42 4.44
C VAL A 172 11.46 -7.75 3.90
N VAL A 173 10.91 -6.84 4.70
CA VAL A 173 9.72 -6.05 4.36
C VAL A 173 10.13 -4.58 4.38
N THR A 174 9.80 -3.85 3.34
CA THR A 174 10.02 -2.40 3.24
C THR A 174 8.70 -1.67 3.33
N PHE A 175 8.69 -0.49 3.97
CA PHE A 175 7.46 0.25 4.24
C PHE A 175 7.36 1.55 3.45
N ILE A 176 6.14 1.99 3.18
CA ILE A 176 5.84 3.27 2.56
C ILE A 176 6.42 4.40 3.44
N PRO A 177 7.06 5.43 2.85
CA PRO A 177 7.59 6.57 3.61
C PRO A 177 6.51 7.30 4.41
N ARG A 178 6.89 7.82 5.58
CA ARG A 178 6.00 8.53 6.51
C ARG A 178 5.14 9.61 5.86
N ASP A 179 5.76 10.45 5.03
CA ASP A 179 5.06 11.59 4.42
C ASP A 179 3.97 11.13 3.44
N ARG A 180 4.20 10.01 2.75
CA ARG A 180 3.21 9.42 1.84
C ARG A 180 2.07 8.76 2.62
N VAL A 181 2.35 8.06 3.72
CA VAL A 181 1.31 7.54 4.64
C VAL A 181 0.48 8.68 5.22
N ARG A 182 1.13 9.78 5.63
CA ARG A 182 0.44 10.98 6.10
C ARG A 182 -0.50 11.55 5.02
N GLN A 183 -0.03 11.62 3.78
CA GLN A 183 -0.84 12.09 2.65
C GLN A 183 -2.10 11.23 2.47
N TYR A 184 -1.96 9.90 2.43
CA TYR A 184 -3.12 9.01 2.33
C TYR A 184 -4.12 9.18 3.48
N ILE A 185 -3.64 9.35 4.72
CA ILE A 185 -4.52 9.64 5.87
C ILE A 185 -5.24 10.97 5.66
N SER A 186 -4.54 11.98 5.15
CA SER A 186 -5.10 13.31 4.91
C SER A 186 -6.21 13.26 3.86
N GLU A 187 -5.98 12.52 2.76
CA GLU A 187 -6.95 12.28 1.68
C GLU A 187 -8.19 11.51 2.19
N CYS A 188 -8.00 10.48 3.02
CA CYS A 188 -9.10 9.75 3.67
C CYS A 188 -9.95 10.64 4.60
N VAL A 189 -9.32 11.50 5.41
CA VAL A 189 -10.05 12.43 6.29
C VAL A 189 -10.82 13.46 5.45
N LEU A 190 -10.19 14.05 4.42
CA LEU A 190 -10.86 14.99 3.53
C LEU A 190 -12.06 14.34 2.83
N ALA A 191 -11.88 13.15 2.27
CA ALA A 191 -12.95 12.42 1.60
C ALA A 191 -14.14 12.14 2.53
N ALA A 192 -13.87 11.83 3.81
CA ALA A 192 -14.92 11.61 4.80
C ALA A 192 -15.69 12.90 5.14
N VAL A 193 -14.98 14.02 5.32
CA VAL A 193 -15.60 15.33 5.59
C VAL A 193 -16.44 15.79 4.39
N VAL A 194 -15.90 15.71 3.18
CA VAL A 194 -16.63 16.07 1.93
C VAL A 194 -17.88 15.21 1.77
N THR A 195 -17.78 13.91 1.99
CA THR A 195 -18.94 12.99 1.90
C THR A 195 -20.05 13.39 2.87
N LYS A 196 -19.71 13.88 4.08
CA LYS A 196 -20.69 14.41 5.03
C LYS A 196 -21.31 15.72 4.58
N LEU A 197 -20.51 16.64 4.05
CA LEU A 197 -21.00 17.91 3.50
C LEU A 197 -22.02 17.71 2.38
N GLU A 198 -21.86 16.66 1.58
CA GLU A 198 -22.78 16.27 0.51
C GLU A 198 -24.04 15.53 1.02
N GLY A 199 -24.15 15.29 2.33
CA GLY A 199 -25.27 14.55 2.94
C GLY A 199 -25.19 13.03 2.76
N GLY A 200 -23.99 12.48 2.56
CA GLY A 200 -23.76 11.05 2.45
C GLY A 200 -24.12 10.28 3.73
N THR A 201 -24.38 8.98 3.59
CA THR A 201 -24.75 8.12 4.73
C THR A 201 -23.56 7.86 5.65
N GLU A 202 -23.80 7.51 6.93
CA GLU A 202 -22.73 7.13 7.86
C GLU A 202 -21.86 5.96 7.33
N ARG A 203 -22.49 5.03 6.60
CA ARG A 203 -21.80 3.94 5.92
C ARG A 203 -20.83 4.45 4.86
N ASP A 204 -21.25 5.43 4.04
CA ASP A 204 -20.39 6.01 3.02
C ASP A 204 -19.22 6.78 3.62
N VAL A 205 -19.47 7.54 4.69
CA VAL A 205 -18.43 8.27 5.42
C VAL A 205 -17.41 7.30 6.02
N THR A 206 -17.89 6.23 6.66
CA THR A 206 -17.03 5.18 7.22
C THR A 206 -16.16 4.55 6.15
N ARG A 207 -16.75 4.20 5.00
CA ARG A 207 -16.01 3.65 3.86
C ARG A 207 -14.95 4.63 3.35
N ARG A 208 -15.31 5.90 3.11
CA ARG A 208 -14.39 6.92 2.57
C ARG A 208 -13.26 7.28 3.54
N PHE A 209 -13.51 7.19 4.85
CA PHE A 209 -12.47 7.35 5.86
C PHE A 209 -11.53 6.14 5.92
N LEU A 210 -12.06 4.92 5.87
CA LEU A 210 -11.29 3.71 6.11
C LEU A 210 -10.64 3.12 4.85
N GLU A 211 -11.06 3.53 3.67
CA GLU A 211 -10.58 3.04 2.39
C GLU A 211 -10.21 4.21 1.47
N HIS A 212 -8.94 4.28 1.09
CA HIS A 212 -8.46 5.27 0.15
C HIS A 212 -9.05 5.04 -1.25
N SER A 213 -9.22 6.11 -2.02
CA SER A 213 -9.83 6.09 -3.36
C SER A 213 -9.10 5.15 -4.34
N GLU A 214 -7.77 5.05 -4.22
CA GLU A 214 -6.94 4.14 -5.02
C GLU A 214 -7.07 2.66 -4.62
N LEU A 215 -7.74 2.35 -3.50
CA LEU A 215 -7.94 1.00 -2.95
C LEU A 215 -6.64 0.25 -2.60
N ARG A 216 -5.49 0.92 -2.58
CA ARG A 216 -4.20 0.39 -2.10
C ARG A 216 -4.02 0.58 -0.60
N PHE A 217 -4.41 1.75 -0.09
CA PHE A 217 -4.29 2.10 1.32
C PHE A 217 -5.64 1.94 2.03
N ARG A 218 -5.71 1.01 3.00
CA ARG A 218 -6.94 0.71 3.76
C ARG A 218 -6.68 0.85 5.25
N LEU A 219 -7.09 1.97 5.84
CA LEU A 219 -6.99 2.20 7.28
C LEU A 219 -7.79 1.17 8.09
N SER A 220 -8.84 0.57 7.53
CA SER A 220 -9.58 -0.52 8.19
C SER A 220 -8.68 -1.67 8.65
N TYR A 221 -7.62 -2.00 7.90
CA TYR A 221 -6.72 -3.11 8.25
C TYR A 221 -5.84 -2.75 9.46
N ILE A 222 -5.52 -1.46 9.62
CA ILE A 222 -4.58 -0.93 10.61
C ILE A 222 -5.30 -0.45 11.88
N LEU A 223 -6.47 0.17 11.74
CA LEU A 223 -7.24 0.77 12.83
C LEU A 223 -8.47 -0.05 13.23
N GLY A 224 -8.81 -1.08 12.45
CA GLY A 224 -10.02 -1.85 12.62
C GLY A 224 -11.18 -1.30 11.80
N ASN A 225 -12.26 -2.08 11.75
CA ASN A 225 -13.48 -1.71 11.07
C ASN A 225 -14.65 -1.78 12.07
N PRO A 226 -15.45 -0.71 12.25
CA PRO A 226 -16.52 -0.68 13.25
C PRO A 226 -17.48 -1.86 13.16
N THR A 227 -17.90 -2.22 11.94
CA THR A 227 -18.83 -3.34 11.70
C THR A 227 -18.27 -4.66 12.22
N PHE A 228 -16.98 -4.91 12.04
CA PHE A 228 -16.34 -6.12 12.54
C PHE A 228 -16.10 -6.03 14.05
N LEU A 229 -15.63 -4.88 14.54
CA LEU A 229 -15.32 -4.70 15.97
C LEU A 229 -16.57 -4.78 16.86
N GLU A 230 -17.74 -4.37 16.37
CA GLU A 230 -19.01 -4.38 17.10
C GLU A 230 -19.70 -5.76 17.13
N ARG A 231 -19.39 -6.66 16.18
CA ARG A 231 -19.91 -8.04 16.18
C ARG A 231 -19.25 -8.86 17.30
N SER A 232 -20.06 -9.58 18.08
CA SER A 232 -19.57 -10.54 19.07
C SER A 232 -19.02 -11.80 18.39
N MET A 233 -18.19 -12.58 19.10
CA MET A 233 -17.57 -13.85 18.65
C MET A 233 -18.56 -14.92 18.11
N THR A 234 -19.86 -14.65 18.11
CA THR A 234 -20.96 -15.57 17.77
C THR A 234 -21.64 -15.25 16.45
N ASP A 235 -21.36 -14.11 15.82
CA ASP A 235 -21.91 -13.80 14.51
C ASP A 235 -21.05 -14.52 13.46
N GLU A 236 -21.50 -15.71 13.03
CA GLU A 236 -20.89 -16.44 11.92
C GLU A 236 -20.73 -15.49 10.73
N ILE A 237 -19.48 -15.32 10.28
CA ILE A 237 -19.19 -14.61 9.04
C ILE A 237 -19.67 -15.53 7.92
N GLU A 238 -20.90 -15.32 7.44
CA GLU A 238 -21.38 -15.88 6.18
C GLU A 238 -20.69 -15.14 5.02
N ASP A 239 -19.41 -15.43 4.80
CA ASP A 239 -18.76 -15.10 3.52
C ASP A 239 -19.12 -16.21 2.53
N GLU A 240 -20.09 -15.97 1.65
CA GLU A 240 -20.51 -16.92 0.59
C GLU A 240 -19.37 -17.26 -0.41
N ASP A 241 -18.29 -16.46 -0.42
CA ASP A 241 -17.16 -16.56 -1.37
C ASP A 241 -15.81 -16.94 -0.71
N GLU A 242 -15.75 -17.11 0.61
CA GLU A 242 -14.57 -17.68 1.26
C GLU A 242 -14.83 -19.19 1.39
N TYR A 243 -14.08 -20.02 0.63
CA TYR A 243 -13.98 -21.45 0.96
C TYR A 243 -13.84 -21.53 2.47
N SER A 244 -14.73 -22.28 3.12
CA SER A 244 -14.85 -22.38 4.57
C SER A 244 -13.50 -22.82 5.12
N ILE A 245 -12.61 -21.88 5.44
CA ILE A 245 -11.30 -22.18 6.01
C ILE A 245 -11.63 -22.51 7.46
N PRO A 246 -11.58 -23.80 7.86
CA PRO A 246 -11.89 -24.16 9.22
C PRO A 246 -10.89 -23.45 10.12
N ASP A 247 -11.41 -22.76 11.13
CA ASP A 247 -10.64 -22.02 12.12
C ASP A 247 -9.62 -22.95 12.78
N SER A 248 -8.36 -22.88 12.31
CA SER A 248 -7.26 -23.55 12.96
C SER A 248 -6.60 -22.56 13.92
N SER A 249 -7.21 -22.40 15.11
CA SER A 249 -6.64 -22.23 16.48
C SER A 249 -5.27 -21.54 16.71
N ASN A 250 -4.73 -20.83 15.73
CA ASN A 250 -3.32 -20.41 15.66
C ASN A 250 -3.17 -18.95 15.21
N HIS A 251 -4.29 -18.27 14.97
CA HIS A 251 -4.34 -16.82 14.78
C HIS A 251 -4.71 -16.17 16.11
N GLN A 252 -3.85 -15.29 16.63
CA GLN A 252 -4.18 -14.47 17.79
C GLN A 252 -5.24 -13.44 17.38
N GLU A 253 -6.50 -13.82 17.53
CA GLU A 253 -7.62 -12.91 17.39
C GLU A 253 -7.50 -11.73 18.36
N LEU A 254 -8.14 -10.62 18.00
CA LEU A 254 -8.26 -9.46 18.87
C LEU A 254 -9.08 -9.83 20.11
N GLY A 255 -8.47 -9.68 21.28
CA GLY A 255 -9.20 -9.83 22.54
C GLY A 255 -10.27 -8.75 22.70
N GLU A 256 -11.30 -9.01 23.51
CA GLU A 256 -12.44 -8.11 23.70
C GLU A 256 -12.01 -6.69 24.10
N ASN A 257 -11.09 -6.56 25.07
CA ASN A 257 -10.57 -5.27 25.51
C ASN A 257 -9.90 -4.49 24.36
N GLU A 258 -9.14 -5.17 23.51
CA GLU A 258 -8.46 -4.53 22.38
C GLU A 258 -9.48 -4.07 21.32
N ARG A 259 -10.52 -4.87 21.07
CA ARG A 259 -11.61 -4.46 20.17
C ARG A 259 -12.32 -3.21 20.68
N GLU A 260 -12.61 -3.17 21.98
CA GLU A 260 -13.24 -2.01 22.60
C GLU A 260 -12.36 -0.75 22.53
N GLU A 261 -11.05 -0.88 22.79
CA GLU A 261 -10.08 0.22 22.64
C GLU A 261 -10.01 0.74 21.21
N LEU A 262 -9.95 -0.14 20.21
CA LEU A 262 -9.97 0.22 18.79
C LEU A 262 -11.26 0.94 18.41
N LEU A 263 -12.41 0.43 18.86
CA LEU A 263 -13.71 1.01 18.59
C LEU A 263 -13.86 2.40 19.22
N ASN A 264 -13.43 2.58 20.47
CA ASN A 264 -13.44 3.87 21.15
C ASN A 264 -12.54 4.90 20.46
N THR A 265 -11.38 4.45 19.96
CA THR A 265 -10.46 5.27 19.18
C THR A 265 -11.11 5.71 17.85
N LEU A 266 -11.71 4.78 17.10
CA LEU A 266 -12.43 5.11 15.86
C LEU A 266 -13.58 6.09 16.10
N ARG A 267 -14.36 5.89 17.17
CA ARG A 267 -15.43 6.82 17.58
C ARG A 267 -14.91 8.20 17.93
N ALA A 268 -13.68 8.32 18.43
CA ALA A 268 -13.05 9.63 18.65
C ALA A 268 -12.70 10.31 17.32
N TYR A 269 -12.17 9.56 16.35
CA TYR A 269 -11.89 10.08 15.00
C TYR A 269 -13.15 10.53 14.27
N PHE A 270 -14.23 9.75 14.31
CA PHE A 270 -15.50 10.17 13.70
C PHE A 270 -16.04 11.45 14.32
N ARG A 271 -15.95 11.62 15.66
CA ARG A 271 -16.30 12.87 16.34
C ARG A 271 -15.44 14.06 15.90
N SER A 272 -14.15 13.86 15.66
CA SER A 272 -13.29 14.92 15.11
C SER A 272 -13.65 15.25 13.65
N ILE A 273 -14.04 14.24 12.85
CA ILE A 273 -14.55 14.44 11.49
C ILE A 273 -15.86 15.24 11.51
N ASP A 274 -16.76 14.97 12.46
CA ASP A 274 -17.99 15.78 12.66
C ASP A 274 -17.66 17.25 12.92
N GLN A 275 -16.72 17.52 13.83
CA GLN A 275 -16.31 18.89 14.16
C GLN A 275 -15.65 19.62 12.98
N LEU A 276 -14.89 18.90 12.15
CA LEU A 276 -14.31 19.47 10.93
C LEU A 276 -15.40 19.78 9.90
N GLU A 277 -16.41 18.92 9.80
CA GLU A 277 -17.53 19.12 8.90
C GLU A 277 -18.38 20.34 9.28
N GLU A 278 -18.70 20.53 10.57
CA GLU A 278 -19.43 21.71 11.03
C GLU A 278 -18.71 23.01 10.66
N LYS A 279 -17.38 23.03 10.84
CA LYS A 279 -16.55 24.18 10.45
C LYS A 279 -16.49 24.36 8.93
N ALA A 280 -16.41 23.26 8.19
CA ALA A 280 -16.41 23.30 6.73
C ALA A 280 -17.73 23.82 6.16
N LYS A 281 -18.88 23.49 6.78
CA LYS A 281 -20.19 24.06 6.43
C LYS A 281 -20.20 25.58 6.57
N ASP A 282 -19.68 26.10 7.68
CA ASP A 282 -19.60 27.54 7.91
C ASP A 282 -18.74 28.25 6.85
N VAL A 283 -17.62 27.63 6.47
CA VAL A 283 -16.71 28.14 5.43
C VAL A 283 -17.38 28.08 4.05
N MET A 284 -17.99 26.96 3.70
CA MET A 284 -18.72 26.79 2.45
C MET A 284 -19.85 27.81 2.33
N GLY A 285 -20.61 28.06 3.41
CA GLY A 285 -21.66 29.07 3.44
C GLY A 285 -21.14 30.48 3.18
N LYS A 286 -20.00 30.85 3.78
CA LYS A 286 -19.34 32.14 3.54
C LYS A 286 -18.85 32.27 2.10
N MET A 287 -18.12 31.28 1.60
CA MET A 287 -17.58 31.26 0.23
C MET A 287 -18.70 31.30 -0.83
N ALA A 288 -19.77 30.52 -0.62
CA ALA A 288 -20.93 30.56 -1.51
C ALA A 288 -21.57 31.96 -1.53
N SER A 289 -21.68 32.63 -0.37
CA SER A 289 -22.19 34.00 -0.31
C SER A 289 -21.29 35.01 -1.02
N GLU A 290 -19.97 34.88 -0.89
CA GLU A 290 -18.98 35.78 -1.50
C GLU A 290 -18.94 35.62 -3.03
N LEU A 291 -19.11 34.39 -3.52
CA LEU A 291 -19.16 34.07 -4.95
C LEU A 291 -20.56 34.26 -5.56
N GLY A 292 -21.56 34.63 -4.76
CA GLY A 292 -22.95 34.79 -5.23
C GLY A 292 -23.63 33.46 -5.61
N ILE A 293 -23.08 32.33 -5.16
CA ILE A 293 -23.58 30.99 -5.46
C ILE A 293 -24.71 30.62 -4.49
N ARG A 294 -25.88 30.29 -5.03
CA ARG A 294 -27.00 29.77 -4.23
C ARG A 294 -26.86 28.27 -4.09
N ILE A 295 -26.58 27.79 -2.87
CA ILE A 295 -26.35 26.38 -2.50
C ILE A 295 -27.49 25.43 -2.98
N GLY A 296 -28.71 25.94 -3.18
CA GLY A 296 -29.84 25.15 -3.71
C GLY A 296 -30.02 25.14 -5.23
N GLN A 297 -29.24 25.91 -5.99
CA GLN A 297 -29.31 26.04 -7.47
C GLN A 297 -27.93 25.88 -8.15
N THR A 298 -26.97 25.32 -7.42
CA THR A 298 -25.57 25.16 -7.83
C THR A 298 -25.46 24.25 -9.04
N THR A 299 -24.76 24.70 -10.09
CA THR A 299 -24.37 23.84 -11.20
C THR A 299 -23.33 22.81 -10.73
N LYS A 300 -23.05 21.79 -11.56
CA LYS A 300 -22.00 20.81 -11.25
C LYS A 300 -20.63 21.49 -11.10
N GLU A 301 -20.33 22.45 -11.98
CA GLU A 301 -19.08 23.23 -11.97
C GLU A 301 -18.96 24.07 -10.68
N ASP A 302 -20.04 24.74 -10.27
CA ASP A 302 -20.05 25.51 -9.02
C ASP A 302 -19.79 24.64 -7.78
N ARG A 303 -20.27 23.39 -7.78
CA ARG A 303 -20.04 22.43 -6.69
C ARG A 303 -18.59 21.99 -6.63
N GLU A 304 -17.99 21.69 -7.78
CA GLU A 304 -16.58 21.30 -7.88
C GLU A 304 -15.67 22.44 -7.40
N VAL A 305 -15.95 23.69 -7.79
CA VAL A 305 -15.19 24.86 -7.32
C VAL A 305 -15.33 25.06 -5.81
N LEU A 306 -16.55 24.98 -5.28
CA LEU A 306 -16.78 25.11 -3.84
C LEU A 306 -16.10 23.98 -3.06
N GLN A 307 -16.11 22.76 -3.59
CA GLN A 307 -15.43 21.62 -2.98
C GLN A 307 -13.91 21.83 -2.93
N GLU A 308 -13.28 22.21 -4.04
CA GLU A 308 -11.83 22.47 -4.09
C GLU A 308 -11.43 23.54 -3.07
N LEU A 309 -12.20 24.63 -2.96
CA LEU A 309 -11.93 25.70 -1.99
C LEU A 309 -12.10 25.25 -0.54
N VAL A 310 -13.07 24.38 -0.26
CA VAL A 310 -13.30 23.82 1.08
C VAL A 310 -12.19 22.83 1.44
N GLU A 311 -11.75 21.99 0.50
CA GLU A 311 -10.61 21.08 0.68
C GLU A 311 -9.32 21.87 0.95
N ASP A 312 -9.04 22.91 0.17
CA ASP A 312 -7.91 23.82 0.37
C ASP A 312 -7.97 24.50 1.75
N HIS A 313 -9.16 24.91 2.19
CA HIS A 313 -9.32 25.51 3.52
C HIS A 313 -9.10 24.49 4.64
N LEU A 314 -9.72 23.31 4.55
CA LEU A 314 -9.57 22.23 5.52
C LEU A 314 -8.10 21.79 5.65
N ALA A 315 -7.39 21.68 4.53
CA ALA A 315 -5.98 21.33 4.50
C ALA A 315 -5.08 22.37 5.21
N ASN A 316 -5.58 23.59 5.47
CA ASN A 316 -4.89 24.63 6.21
C ASN A 316 -5.28 24.73 7.70
N MET A 317 -6.28 23.97 8.15
CA MET A 317 -6.75 24.01 9.54
C MET A 317 -5.83 23.23 10.47
N ASP A 318 -5.51 23.81 11.63
CA ASP A 318 -4.68 23.15 12.63
C ASP A 318 -5.38 21.91 13.20
N GLU A 319 -6.71 21.94 13.37
CA GLU A 319 -7.51 20.81 13.85
C GLU A 319 -7.51 19.64 12.86
N PHE A 320 -7.52 19.93 11.56
CA PHE A 320 -7.36 18.91 10.52
C PHE A 320 -6.01 18.22 10.66
N HIS A 321 -4.94 19.01 10.76
CA HIS A 321 -3.60 18.46 10.94
C HIS A 321 -3.42 17.70 12.25
N GLN A 322 -4.08 18.12 13.34
CA GLN A 322 -4.08 17.43 14.62
C GLN A 322 -4.77 16.06 14.52
N LEU A 323 -5.89 15.97 13.82
CA LEU A 323 -6.57 14.70 13.56
C LEU A 323 -5.67 13.76 12.73
N VAL A 324 -5.12 14.26 11.63
CA VAL A 324 -4.19 13.47 10.78
C VAL A 324 -2.96 13.03 11.59
N ASP A 325 -2.42 13.90 12.45
CA ASP A 325 -1.30 13.59 13.34
C ASP A 325 -1.66 12.50 14.35
N ALA A 326 -2.85 12.56 14.96
CA ALA A 326 -3.32 11.54 15.90
C ALA A 326 -3.48 10.18 15.21
N ILE A 327 -4.10 10.15 14.04
CA ILE A 327 -4.27 8.91 13.25
C ILE A 327 -2.91 8.35 12.85
N LEU A 328 -1.97 9.20 12.40
CA LEU A 328 -0.62 8.77 12.02
C LEU A 328 0.14 8.17 13.22
N ASP A 329 0.03 8.77 14.42
CA ASP A 329 0.66 8.23 15.63
C ASP A 329 0.09 6.85 16.00
N ASP A 330 -1.22 6.64 15.78
CA ASP A 330 -1.87 5.35 15.99
C ASP A 330 -1.43 4.30 14.97
N VAL A 331 -1.33 4.69 13.69
CA VAL A 331 -0.76 3.87 12.62
C VAL A 331 0.68 3.47 12.96
N GLU A 332 1.53 4.41 13.36
CA GLU A 332 2.91 4.15 13.78
C GLU A 332 2.96 3.19 14.98
N SER A 333 2.03 3.34 15.92
CA SER A 333 2.00 2.47 17.10
C SER A 333 1.74 1.00 16.79
N ARG A 334 1.16 0.68 15.61
CA ARG A 334 0.91 -0.71 15.21
C ARG A 334 2.18 -1.52 14.97
N PHE A 335 3.30 -0.86 14.67
CA PHE A 335 4.60 -1.51 14.58
C PHE A 335 5.07 -2.07 15.93
N ASN A 336 4.56 -1.57 17.07
CA ASN A 336 4.91 -2.07 18.40
C ASN A 336 4.34 -3.48 18.68
N PHE A 337 3.40 -3.97 17.88
CA PHE A 337 2.87 -5.33 17.99
C PHE A 337 3.79 -6.38 17.34
N LEU A 338 4.86 -5.96 16.67
CA LEU A 338 5.87 -6.88 16.15
C LEU A 338 6.77 -7.31 17.31
N SER A 339 6.54 -8.52 17.83
CA SER A 339 7.35 -9.12 18.91
C SER A 339 8.72 -9.61 18.42
N ASP A 340 8.80 -9.98 17.15
CA ASP A 340 9.95 -10.67 16.55
C ASP A 340 10.47 -9.91 15.33
N GLY A 341 11.75 -10.15 15.02
CA GLY A 341 12.49 -9.48 13.95
C GLY A 341 13.07 -8.12 14.33
N GLY A 342 13.84 -7.53 13.41
CA GLY A 342 14.53 -6.25 13.57
C GLY A 342 13.87 -5.15 12.75
N ILE A 343 13.40 -4.09 13.41
CA ILE A 343 12.91 -2.87 12.73
C ILE A 343 14.06 -1.88 12.58
N SER A 344 14.34 -1.48 11.34
CA SER A 344 15.19 -0.32 11.05
C SER A 344 14.34 0.92 10.82
N LYS A 345 14.76 2.04 11.41
CA LYS A 345 14.06 3.33 11.29
C LYS A 345 14.86 4.31 10.44
N GLY A 346 14.16 5.15 9.69
CA GLY A 346 14.74 6.28 8.98
C GLY A 346 15.17 7.40 9.92
N LYS A 347 15.73 8.48 9.35
CA LYS A 347 16.20 9.65 10.12
C LYS A 347 15.07 10.35 10.89
N ASP A 348 13.85 10.24 10.38
CA ASP A 348 12.63 10.77 10.99
C ASP A 348 12.04 9.86 12.08
N GLY A 349 12.65 8.70 12.34
CA GLY A 349 12.17 7.71 13.30
C GLY A 349 11.09 6.77 12.74
N TRP A 350 10.69 6.92 11.48
CA TRP A 350 9.70 6.06 10.85
C TRP A 350 10.29 4.69 10.48
N PRO A 351 9.56 3.58 10.65
CA PRO A 351 9.99 2.27 10.16
C PRO A 351 10.20 2.25 8.65
N ILE A 352 11.41 1.90 8.20
CA ILE A 352 11.74 1.79 6.77
C ILE A 352 11.87 0.33 6.31
N LYS A 353 12.26 -0.55 7.23
CA LYS A 353 12.52 -1.96 6.97
C LYS A 353 12.23 -2.80 8.22
N TRP A 354 11.68 -3.98 8.02
CA TRP A 354 11.66 -5.06 8.99
C TRP A 354 12.37 -6.28 8.40
N THR A 355 13.17 -6.98 9.21
CA THR A 355 13.87 -8.20 8.81
C THR A 355 13.68 -9.30 9.85
N HIS A 356 13.52 -10.54 9.42
CA HIS A 356 13.41 -11.69 10.31
C HIS A 356 14.04 -12.93 9.69
N GLN A 357 14.47 -13.84 10.55
CA GLN A 357 14.94 -15.16 10.16
C GLN A 357 14.40 -16.19 11.15
N ASP A 358 13.90 -17.30 10.62
CA ASP A 358 13.35 -18.38 11.41
C ASP A 358 13.66 -19.75 10.79
N SER A 359 13.56 -20.80 11.59
CA SER A 359 13.56 -22.19 11.13
C SER A 359 12.16 -22.81 11.16
N ASP A 360 11.23 -22.27 11.96
CA ASP A 360 9.85 -22.74 12.00
C ASP A 360 9.01 -22.04 10.93
N ARG A 361 8.57 -22.82 9.93
CA ARG A 361 7.70 -22.36 8.84
C ARG A 361 6.38 -21.76 9.33
N SER A 362 5.75 -22.38 10.32
CA SER A 362 4.46 -21.91 10.82
C SER A 362 4.62 -20.58 11.55
N ALA A 363 5.62 -20.45 12.43
CA ALA A 363 5.92 -19.21 13.12
C ALA A 363 6.31 -18.09 12.14
N PHE A 364 7.16 -18.40 11.17
CA PHE A 364 7.59 -17.47 10.13
C PHE A 364 6.41 -16.93 9.31
N ILE A 365 5.56 -17.82 8.77
CA ILE A 365 4.41 -17.43 7.94
C ILE A 365 3.42 -16.60 8.76
N LYS A 366 3.19 -16.94 10.03
CA LYS A 366 2.33 -16.13 10.93
C LYS A 366 2.82 -14.69 11.06
N LEU A 367 4.13 -14.48 11.21
CA LEU A 367 4.72 -13.15 11.28
C LEU A 367 4.62 -12.42 9.94
N VAL A 368 4.99 -13.08 8.83
CA VAL A 368 4.92 -12.47 7.48
C VAL A 368 3.48 -12.08 7.11
N ASN A 369 2.47 -12.85 7.54
CA ASN A 369 1.07 -12.55 7.30
C ASN A 369 0.61 -11.21 7.92
N ARG A 370 1.33 -10.64 8.89
CA ARG A 370 1.05 -9.27 9.36
C ARG A 370 1.22 -8.22 8.27
N PHE A 371 2.02 -8.52 7.25
CA PHE A 371 2.40 -7.63 6.16
C PHE A 371 1.69 -7.96 4.84
N SER A 372 1.14 -9.17 4.69
CA SER A 372 0.50 -9.60 3.42
C SER A 372 -0.98 -9.94 3.55
N SER A 373 -1.52 -10.05 4.76
CA SER A 373 -2.90 -10.52 4.97
C SER A 373 -3.95 -9.43 4.83
N ASN A 374 -5.18 -9.88 4.59
CA ASN A 374 -6.42 -9.13 4.56
C ASN A 374 -7.51 -9.79 5.44
N TYR A 375 -7.12 -10.70 6.34
CA TYR A 375 -8.06 -11.45 7.17
C TYR A 375 -8.79 -10.53 8.17
N ALA A 376 -10.10 -10.39 8.00
CA ALA A 376 -10.91 -9.40 8.71
C ALA A 376 -10.84 -9.48 10.25
N PRO A 377 -10.79 -10.68 10.88
CA PRO A 377 -10.63 -10.79 12.34
C PRO A 377 -9.33 -10.17 12.88
N ASN A 378 -8.33 -9.93 12.03
CA ASN A 378 -7.08 -9.25 12.40
C ASN A 378 -7.07 -7.74 12.08
N PHE A 379 -8.17 -7.15 11.63
CA PHE A 379 -8.26 -5.71 11.34
C PHE A 379 -8.05 -4.87 12.61
N GLY A 380 -7.07 -3.96 12.59
CA GLY A 380 -6.57 -3.26 13.76
C GLY A 380 -5.13 -3.64 14.11
N ARG A 381 -4.63 -4.71 13.49
CA ARG A 381 -3.32 -5.32 13.74
C ARG A 381 -2.49 -5.46 12.45
N LEU A 382 -3.14 -5.53 11.28
CA LEU A 382 -2.42 -5.72 10.01
C LEU A 382 -1.67 -4.46 9.60
N LEU A 383 -0.45 -4.65 9.09
CA LEU A 383 0.42 -3.61 8.54
C LEU A 383 0.44 -3.62 7.02
N THR A 384 -0.30 -4.53 6.38
CA THR A 384 -0.38 -4.69 4.91
C THR A 384 -0.48 -3.37 4.14
N PRO A 385 -1.33 -2.39 4.52
CA PRO A 385 -1.44 -1.14 3.76
C PRO A 385 -0.23 -0.20 3.90
N LEU A 386 0.71 -0.49 4.79
CA LEU A 386 1.95 0.26 4.98
C LEU A 386 3.13 -0.37 4.21
N VAL A 387 2.93 -1.52 3.58
CA VAL A 387 4.00 -2.28 2.96
C VAL A 387 4.21 -1.80 1.52
N GLU A 388 5.46 -1.49 1.20
CA GLU A 388 5.90 -1.14 -0.14
C GLU A 388 6.36 -2.39 -0.92
N GLY A 389 6.93 -3.38 -0.23
CA GLY A 389 7.28 -4.66 -0.83
C GLY A 389 7.81 -5.67 0.17
N ILE A 390 7.69 -6.95 -0.18
CA ILE A 390 8.06 -8.10 0.63
C ILE A 390 9.03 -8.95 -0.17
N ARG A 391 10.14 -9.36 0.44
CA ARG A 391 11.00 -10.41 -0.09
C ARG A 391 11.19 -11.50 0.94
N VAL A 392 10.90 -12.72 0.56
CA VAL A 392 11.03 -13.92 1.38
C VAL A 392 11.98 -14.89 0.70
N ALA A 393 12.80 -15.59 1.48
CA ALA A 393 13.62 -16.70 1.01
C ALA A 393 13.44 -17.90 1.93
N GLY A 394 13.45 -19.11 1.37
CA GLY A 394 13.46 -20.34 2.15
C GLY A 394 12.99 -21.56 1.36
N PRO A 395 12.85 -22.72 2.03
CA PRO A 395 12.64 -24.01 1.38
C PRO A 395 11.15 -24.21 1.08
N PHE A 396 10.57 -23.30 0.30
CA PHE A 396 9.20 -23.42 -0.20
C PHE A 396 9.18 -24.39 -1.38
N MET A 397 8.29 -25.37 -1.30
CA MET A 397 8.19 -26.45 -2.27
C MET A 397 6.83 -27.14 -2.10
N PRO A 398 6.17 -27.55 -3.18
CA PRO A 398 4.93 -28.29 -3.09
C PRO A 398 5.13 -29.76 -2.75
N ASP A 399 4.15 -30.35 -2.07
CA ASP A 399 4.16 -31.77 -1.67
C ASP A 399 4.26 -32.74 -2.86
N TRP A 400 3.83 -32.32 -4.05
CA TRP A 400 3.90 -33.13 -5.26
C TRP A 400 5.29 -33.10 -5.93
N HIS A 401 6.18 -32.20 -5.51
CA HIS A 401 7.55 -32.12 -6.03
C HIS A 401 8.49 -32.90 -5.11
N ASN A 402 9.04 -34.01 -5.61
CA ASN A 402 9.80 -34.97 -4.80
C ASN A 402 11.32 -34.74 -4.82
N ASP A 403 11.80 -33.72 -5.52
CA ASP A 403 13.23 -33.42 -5.67
C ASP A 403 13.70 -32.35 -4.67
N THR A 404 14.89 -31.80 -4.88
CA THR A 404 15.40 -30.64 -4.14
C THR A 404 14.54 -29.40 -4.41
N VAL A 405 14.63 -28.41 -3.49
CA VAL A 405 13.96 -27.11 -3.63
C VAL A 405 14.28 -26.53 -5.02
N PRO A 406 13.27 -26.16 -5.83
CA PRO A 406 13.52 -25.63 -7.15
C PRO A 406 14.32 -24.32 -7.07
N LYS A 407 15.32 -24.14 -7.94
CA LYS A 407 16.05 -22.87 -8.03
C LYS A 407 15.24 -21.85 -8.83
N MET A 408 14.30 -21.20 -8.14
CA MET A 408 13.37 -20.27 -8.75
C MET A 408 13.19 -19.03 -7.87
N VAL A 409 13.02 -17.89 -8.52
CA VAL A 409 12.48 -16.68 -7.90
C VAL A 409 11.09 -16.44 -8.47
N ILE A 410 10.09 -16.35 -7.60
CA ILE A 410 8.74 -15.95 -7.96
C ILE A 410 8.60 -14.45 -7.68
N MET A 411 8.17 -13.68 -8.69
CA MET A 411 7.84 -12.27 -8.56
C MET A 411 6.33 -12.11 -8.80
N ASP A 412 5.57 -12.00 -7.71
CA ASP A 412 4.13 -11.72 -7.73
C ASP A 412 3.92 -10.21 -7.52
N GLY A 413 3.43 -9.53 -8.54
CA GLY A 413 3.16 -8.10 -8.51
C GLY A 413 1.67 -7.78 -8.44
N GLU A 414 1.35 -6.50 -8.30
CA GLU A 414 -0.03 -6.03 -8.39
C GLU A 414 -0.71 -6.49 -9.70
N GLY A 415 -2.01 -6.79 -9.61
CA GLY A 415 -2.79 -7.11 -10.80
C GLY A 415 -2.91 -5.94 -11.77
N ILE A 416 -3.25 -6.26 -13.01
CA ILE A 416 -3.50 -5.24 -14.05
C ILE A 416 -4.92 -4.69 -13.90
N GLY A 417 -5.11 -3.40 -14.19
CA GLY A 417 -6.39 -2.72 -13.99
C GLY A 417 -6.62 -2.24 -12.56
N HIS A 418 -5.55 -2.10 -11.76
CA HIS A 418 -5.64 -1.62 -10.38
C HIS A 418 -6.11 -0.16 -10.27
N THR A 419 -5.83 0.69 -11.27
CA THR A 419 -6.35 2.06 -11.39
C THR A 419 -7.36 2.15 -12.53
N ALA A 420 -8.43 2.95 -12.36
CA ALA A 420 -9.54 3.06 -13.32
C ALA A 420 -9.10 3.44 -14.75
N ASP A 421 -7.94 4.11 -14.89
CA ASP A 421 -7.36 4.54 -16.16
C ASP A 421 -6.37 3.54 -16.80
N SER A 422 -6.07 2.42 -16.14
CA SER A 422 -5.01 1.46 -16.56
C SER A 422 -5.49 0.24 -17.34
N THR A 423 -6.76 0.19 -17.74
CA THR A 423 -7.31 -0.99 -18.46
C THR A 423 -6.72 -1.16 -19.87
N SER A 424 -6.11 -0.12 -20.44
CA SER A 424 -5.53 -0.11 -21.79
C SER A 424 -4.00 0.02 -21.84
N SER A 425 -3.33 0.28 -20.72
CA SER A 425 -1.87 0.46 -20.69
C SER A 425 -1.24 -0.07 -19.40
N LEU A 426 -0.14 -0.81 -19.54
CA LEU A 426 0.63 -1.32 -18.40
C LEU A 426 1.50 -0.22 -17.79
N SER A 427 1.70 -0.27 -16.48
CA SER A 427 2.63 0.62 -15.80
C SER A 427 4.08 0.35 -16.21
N THR A 428 4.92 1.39 -16.19
CA THR A 428 6.37 1.28 -16.40
C THR A 428 7.04 0.36 -15.39
N SER A 429 6.48 0.23 -14.19
CA SER A 429 6.96 -0.73 -13.18
C SER A 429 6.81 -2.17 -13.66
N ILE A 430 5.68 -2.56 -14.26
CA ILE A 430 5.47 -3.91 -14.79
C ILE A 430 6.38 -4.16 -15.99
N THR A 431 6.43 -3.23 -16.95
CA THR A 431 7.23 -3.44 -18.17
C THR A 431 8.73 -3.47 -17.89
N SER A 432 9.21 -2.73 -16.89
CA SER A 432 10.62 -2.83 -16.45
C SER A 432 10.99 -4.22 -15.92
N LYS A 433 10.04 -4.94 -15.32
CA LYS A 433 10.25 -6.31 -14.80
C LYS A 433 10.35 -7.36 -15.90
N PHE A 434 9.79 -7.12 -17.09
CA PHE A 434 9.94 -8.04 -18.24
C PHE A 434 11.40 -8.26 -18.62
N ARG A 435 12.24 -7.25 -18.44
CA ARG A 435 13.68 -7.36 -18.66
C ARG A 435 14.35 -8.26 -17.63
N MET A 436 13.92 -8.20 -16.37
CA MET A 436 14.51 -8.95 -15.25
C MET A 436 14.07 -10.40 -15.20
N ALA A 437 12.90 -10.71 -15.78
CA ALA A 437 12.33 -12.05 -15.79
C ALA A 437 12.98 -12.93 -16.86
N ASP A 438 13.17 -14.20 -16.54
CA ASP A 438 13.55 -15.26 -17.47
C ASP A 438 12.30 -15.91 -18.07
N ALA A 439 11.21 -15.98 -17.30
CA ALA A 439 9.89 -16.41 -17.75
C ALA A 439 8.79 -15.47 -17.23
N ILE A 440 7.73 -15.29 -18.02
CA ILE A 440 6.59 -14.42 -17.71
C ILE A 440 5.32 -15.26 -17.80
N ILE A 441 4.69 -15.53 -16.66
CA ILE A 441 3.42 -16.27 -16.58
C ILE A 441 2.27 -15.27 -16.61
N LEU A 442 1.52 -15.25 -17.72
CA LEU A 442 0.25 -14.56 -17.81
C LEU A 442 -0.86 -15.48 -17.31
N ALA A 443 -1.34 -15.22 -16.09
CA ALA A 443 -2.52 -15.85 -15.53
C ALA A 443 -3.78 -15.14 -16.04
N ASP A 444 -4.72 -15.91 -16.57
CA ASP A 444 -5.98 -15.41 -17.13
C ASP A 444 -7.16 -16.28 -16.71
N ASN A 445 -8.36 -15.69 -16.59
CA ASN A 445 -9.55 -16.42 -16.20
C ASN A 445 -10.15 -17.14 -17.42
N ALA A 446 -10.22 -18.47 -17.37
CA ALA A 446 -10.73 -19.28 -18.48
C ALA A 446 -12.23 -19.09 -18.76
N ALA A 447 -13.02 -18.64 -17.79
CA ALA A 447 -14.46 -18.37 -17.97
C ALA A 447 -14.71 -17.14 -18.85
N GLN A 448 -13.80 -16.15 -18.79
CA GLN A 448 -13.80 -14.97 -19.65
C GLN A 448 -12.38 -14.70 -20.15
N PRO A 449 -11.85 -15.56 -21.06
CA PRO A 449 -10.46 -15.49 -21.44
C PRO A 449 -10.20 -14.29 -22.37
N MET A 450 -8.98 -13.77 -22.31
CA MET A 450 -8.40 -12.79 -23.21
C MET A 450 -9.17 -11.46 -23.30
N GLN A 451 -9.66 -10.99 -22.15
CA GLN A 451 -10.23 -9.65 -22.02
C GLN A 451 -9.17 -8.55 -22.21
N ALA A 452 -9.57 -7.29 -22.07
CA ALA A 452 -8.71 -6.13 -22.29
C ALA A 452 -7.37 -6.18 -21.51
N GLY A 453 -7.38 -6.62 -20.26
CA GLY A 453 -6.18 -6.72 -19.42
C GLY A 453 -5.13 -7.69 -19.97
N PRO A 454 -5.42 -9.00 -20.13
CA PRO A 454 -4.53 -9.95 -20.79
C PRO A 454 -4.11 -9.51 -22.20
N GLY A 455 -5.02 -8.93 -22.99
CA GLY A 455 -4.70 -8.37 -24.30
C GLY A 455 -3.63 -7.27 -24.26
N ALA A 456 -3.72 -6.35 -23.30
CA ALA A 456 -2.72 -5.30 -23.08
C ALA A 456 -1.34 -5.87 -22.67
N VAL A 457 -1.31 -7.00 -21.94
CA VAL A 457 -0.07 -7.72 -21.61
C VAL A 457 0.58 -8.27 -22.87
N LEU A 458 -0.17 -9.01 -23.69
CA LEU A 458 0.34 -9.58 -24.93
C LEU A 458 0.89 -8.48 -25.84
N GLN A 459 0.14 -7.39 -26.00
CA GLN A 459 0.58 -6.23 -26.75
C GLN A 459 1.89 -5.65 -26.21
N SER A 460 2.00 -5.46 -24.90
CA SER A 460 3.22 -4.90 -24.29
C SER A 460 4.42 -5.83 -24.40
N LEU A 461 4.21 -7.15 -24.33
CA LEU A 461 5.26 -8.15 -24.51
C LEU A 461 5.82 -8.11 -25.94
N VAL A 462 4.95 -8.07 -26.94
CA VAL A 462 5.34 -7.95 -28.35
C VAL A 462 6.09 -6.63 -28.60
N ILE A 463 5.56 -5.50 -28.10
CA ILE A 463 6.20 -4.18 -28.27
C ILE A 463 7.58 -4.14 -27.61
N SER A 464 7.76 -4.83 -26.49
CA SER A 464 9.02 -4.87 -25.75
C SER A 464 9.97 -6.00 -26.20
N GLY A 465 9.56 -6.89 -27.10
CA GLY A 465 10.38 -8.01 -27.58
C GLY A 465 10.61 -9.08 -26.51
N HIS A 466 9.61 -9.32 -25.66
CA HIS A 466 9.66 -10.26 -24.54
C HIS A 466 8.67 -11.42 -24.67
N GLU A 467 8.01 -11.56 -25.82
CA GLU A 467 7.05 -12.62 -26.11
C GLU A 467 7.64 -14.03 -26.01
N SER A 468 8.93 -14.22 -26.33
CA SER A 468 9.62 -15.52 -26.19
C SER A 468 9.73 -16.03 -24.74
N LYS A 469 9.47 -15.18 -23.74
CA LYS A 469 9.46 -15.53 -22.32
C LYS A 469 8.07 -15.92 -21.81
N LEU A 470 7.03 -15.77 -22.64
CA LEU A 470 5.64 -15.86 -22.23
C LEU A 470 5.20 -17.32 -22.02
N LEU A 471 4.53 -17.55 -20.89
CA LEU A 471 3.79 -18.75 -20.56
C LEU A 471 2.35 -18.35 -20.23
N LEU A 472 1.36 -19.05 -20.79
CA LEU A 472 -0.06 -18.78 -20.54
C LEU A 472 -0.62 -19.79 -19.53
N ALA A 473 -1.27 -19.27 -18.49
CA ALA A 473 -1.93 -20.09 -17.48
C ALA A 473 -3.41 -19.68 -17.34
N PHE A 474 -4.30 -20.48 -17.91
CA PHE A 474 -5.74 -20.27 -17.78
C PHE A 474 -6.26 -20.94 -16.49
N THR A 475 -6.76 -20.12 -15.56
CA THR A 475 -7.33 -20.54 -14.26
C THR A 475 -8.86 -20.61 -14.33
N HIS A 476 -9.53 -21.05 -13.26
CA HIS A 476 -11.01 -21.13 -13.20
C HIS A 476 -11.63 -21.97 -14.33
N PHE A 477 -10.96 -23.05 -14.73
CA PHE A 477 -11.39 -23.88 -15.86
C PHE A 477 -12.70 -24.65 -15.57
N ASP A 478 -12.99 -24.87 -14.29
CA ASP A 478 -14.25 -25.37 -13.75
C ASP A 478 -15.43 -24.42 -13.98
N GLU A 479 -15.18 -23.11 -14.03
CA GLU A 479 -16.17 -22.07 -14.30
C GLU A 479 -16.51 -21.91 -15.79
N VAL A 480 -15.74 -22.53 -16.70
CA VAL A 480 -16.05 -22.55 -18.13
C VAL A 480 -17.31 -23.38 -18.36
N LYS A 481 -18.45 -22.70 -18.43
CA LYS A 481 -19.79 -23.28 -18.53
C LYS A 481 -20.50 -22.73 -19.76
N GLY A 482 -21.29 -23.57 -20.42
CA GLY A 482 -22.11 -23.20 -21.57
C GLY A 482 -22.78 -24.42 -22.15
N ASP A 483 -24.04 -24.26 -22.58
CA ASP A 483 -24.83 -25.36 -23.16
C ASP A 483 -24.16 -25.98 -24.39
N ASN A 484 -23.28 -25.23 -25.06
CA ASN A 484 -22.49 -25.62 -26.21
C ASN A 484 -21.09 -26.18 -25.89
N LEU A 485 -20.68 -26.22 -24.61
CA LEU A 485 -19.34 -26.65 -24.19
C LEU A 485 -19.38 -28.03 -23.54
N HIS A 486 -19.46 -29.06 -24.38
CA HIS A 486 -19.51 -30.44 -23.92
C HIS A 486 -18.12 -31.02 -23.63
N GLY A 487 -17.84 -31.23 -22.34
CA GLY A 487 -16.62 -31.89 -21.87
C GLY A 487 -15.36 -31.02 -21.96
N ASN A 488 -14.24 -31.55 -21.47
CA ASN A 488 -12.99 -30.79 -21.32
C ASN A 488 -12.37 -30.36 -22.65
N ALA A 489 -12.60 -31.11 -23.74
CA ALA A 489 -12.08 -30.75 -25.07
C ALA A 489 -12.72 -29.46 -25.60
N ALA A 490 -14.05 -29.37 -25.59
CA ALA A 490 -14.76 -28.18 -26.06
C ALA A 490 -14.42 -26.93 -25.24
N LYS A 491 -14.25 -27.08 -23.91
CA LYS A 491 -13.77 -25.99 -23.05
C LYS A 491 -12.37 -25.51 -23.43
N LYS A 492 -11.45 -26.44 -23.78
CA LYS A 492 -10.09 -26.09 -24.22
C LYS A 492 -10.12 -25.36 -25.55
N ASP A 493 -10.89 -25.86 -26.51
CA ASP A 493 -11.04 -25.24 -27.83
C ASP A 493 -11.63 -23.83 -27.71
N HIS A 494 -12.57 -23.61 -26.79
CA HIS A 494 -13.11 -22.28 -26.50
C HIS A 494 -12.03 -21.29 -26.03
N VAL A 495 -11.23 -21.68 -25.05
CA VAL A 495 -10.14 -20.84 -24.51
C VAL A 495 -9.07 -20.57 -25.57
N ILE A 496 -8.65 -21.61 -26.31
CA ILE A 496 -7.67 -21.48 -27.39
C ILE A 496 -8.21 -20.56 -28.49
N GLY A 497 -9.48 -20.69 -28.88
CA GLY A 497 -10.11 -19.81 -29.86
C GLY A 497 -10.13 -18.35 -29.43
N SER A 498 -10.36 -18.07 -28.14
CA SER A 498 -10.28 -16.69 -27.61
C SER A 498 -8.85 -16.14 -27.65
N PHE A 499 -7.85 -16.96 -27.36
CA PHE A 499 -6.43 -16.61 -27.55
C PHE A 499 -6.10 -16.33 -29.01
N ASP A 500 -6.49 -17.20 -29.93
CA ASP A 500 -6.28 -17.00 -31.37
C ASP A 500 -6.88 -15.70 -31.88
N ASN A 501 -8.08 -15.35 -31.41
CA ASN A 501 -8.74 -14.08 -31.75
C ASN A 501 -7.93 -12.87 -31.24
N ALA A 502 -7.42 -12.93 -30.00
CA ALA A 502 -6.61 -11.86 -29.44
C ALA A 502 -5.27 -11.71 -30.17
N VAL A 503 -4.60 -12.82 -30.48
CA VAL A 503 -3.37 -12.84 -31.28
C VAL A 503 -3.59 -12.26 -32.67
N HIS A 504 -4.71 -12.61 -33.32
CA HIS A 504 -5.07 -12.04 -34.61
C HIS A 504 -5.34 -10.53 -34.55
N ALA A 505 -5.98 -10.04 -33.48
CA ALA A 505 -6.19 -8.61 -33.26
C ALA A 505 -4.87 -7.84 -33.06
N ILE A 506 -3.92 -8.43 -32.33
CA ILE A 506 -2.55 -7.89 -32.19
C ILE A 506 -1.83 -7.91 -33.53
N GLY A 507 -1.94 -8.99 -34.31
CA GLY A 507 -1.38 -9.10 -35.65
C GLY A 507 -1.85 -8.01 -36.61
N LYS A 508 -3.14 -7.64 -36.55
CA LYS A 508 -3.67 -6.50 -37.33
C LYS A 508 -3.05 -5.15 -36.94
N SER A 509 -2.66 -4.99 -35.68
CA SER A 509 -2.16 -3.72 -35.14
C SER A 509 -0.64 -3.60 -35.23
N PHE A 510 0.09 -4.70 -35.06
CA PHE A 510 1.55 -4.76 -34.95
C PHE A 510 2.25 -5.56 -36.06
N GLY A 511 1.49 -6.14 -36.99
CA GLY A 511 2.00 -6.87 -38.15
C GLY A 511 2.02 -8.39 -37.98
N ARG A 512 2.26 -9.10 -39.09
CA ARG A 512 2.23 -10.57 -39.14
C ARG A 512 3.32 -11.24 -38.31
N GLU A 513 4.45 -10.58 -38.12
CA GLU A 513 5.56 -11.11 -37.31
C GLU A 513 5.14 -11.23 -35.83
N ALA A 514 4.47 -10.21 -35.30
CA ALA A 514 3.87 -10.24 -33.97
C ALA A 514 2.85 -11.37 -33.81
N GLU A 515 1.98 -11.55 -34.81
CA GLU A 515 1.01 -12.66 -34.82
C GLU A 515 1.73 -14.02 -34.80
N SER A 516 2.73 -14.20 -35.66
CA SER A 516 3.47 -15.45 -35.76
C SER A 516 4.26 -15.75 -34.49
N ALA A 517 4.84 -14.74 -33.85
CA ALA A 517 5.62 -14.93 -32.62
C ALA A 517 4.73 -15.45 -31.47
N LEU A 518 3.53 -14.90 -31.32
CA LEU A 518 2.56 -15.36 -30.31
C LEU A 518 1.93 -16.73 -30.63
N ARG A 519 1.75 -17.06 -31.92
CA ARG A 519 1.24 -18.39 -32.33
C ARG A 519 2.23 -19.53 -32.12
N ASN A 520 3.53 -19.21 -32.07
CA ASN A 520 4.61 -20.18 -31.95
C ASN A 520 5.02 -20.45 -30.49
N LEU A 521 4.26 -19.96 -29.51
CA LEU A 521 4.47 -20.17 -28.08
C LEU A 521 4.22 -21.62 -27.64
#